data_AF-P47118-F1
#
_entry.id   AF-P47118-F1
#
_cell.length_a   1.000
_cell.length_b   1.000
_cell.length_c   1.000
_cell.angle_alpha   90.00
_cell.angle_beta   90.00
_cell.angle_gamma   90.00
#
_symmetry.space_group_name_H-M   'P 1'
#
loop_
_entity.id
_entity.type
_entity.pdbx_description
1 polymer ?
#
loop_
_entity_poly.entity_id
_entity_poly.type
_entity_poly.pdbx_seq_one_letter_code
_entity_poly.pdbx_strand_id
1 'polypeptide(L)'
;MSNTWDDVWASDSDVETERSPDLVKLRENHSKRGYLDGIVSSKEEKLQEGFNDGFPTGAKLGKQVGIIMGILLGLRTRFGDEDEDLSKAYIDAQKELRINKVLSKSIFDPNFDLQEKHPLITKWTDIANTYCEKYHVPSIQ
;
A
#
# COMPACT_ATOMS: atom_id res chain seq x y z
N MET A 1 -21.01 -55.95 24.40
CA MET A 1 -21.93 -54.83 24.63
C MET A 1 -21.52 -53.75 23.64
N SER A 2 -22.30 -53.55 22.58
CA SER A 2 -22.02 -52.48 21.60
C SER A 2 -22.20 -51.15 22.31
N ASN A 3 -21.18 -50.28 22.30
CA ASN A 3 -21.23 -48.99 22.99
C ASN A 3 -22.29 -48.11 22.33
N THR A 4 -23.43 -47.92 23.00
CA THR A 4 -24.52 -47.04 22.58
C THR A 4 -24.10 -45.56 22.42
N TRP A 5 -22.89 -45.22 22.86
CA TRP A 5 -22.27 -43.90 22.74
C TRP A 5 -21.39 -43.74 21.50
N ASP A 6 -21.04 -44.85 20.83
CA ASP A 6 -20.20 -44.82 19.63
C ASP A 6 -20.97 -44.29 18.41
N ASP A 7 -22.28 -44.08 18.59
CA ASP A 7 -23.19 -43.75 17.52
C ASP A 7 -24.09 -42.54 17.80
N VAL A 8 -23.50 -41.49 18.34
CA VAL A 8 -24.15 -40.17 18.45
C VAL A 8 -24.27 -39.51 17.06
N TRP A 9 -23.56 -40.02 16.05
CA TRP A 9 -23.50 -39.46 14.71
C TRP A 9 -23.95 -40.39 13.56
N ALA A 10 -24.26 -41.69 13.74
CA ALA A 10 -24.99 -42.37 12.67
C ALA A 10 -26.41 -41.84 12.62
N SER A 11 -26.58 -41.03 11.60
CA SER A 11 -27.60 -41.23 10.59
C SER A 11 -29.03 -41.22 11.11
N ASP A 12 -29.45 -40.05 11.59
CA ASP A 12 -30.81 -39.53 11.39
C ASP A 12 -31.07 -39.29 9.87
N SER A 13 -30.72 -40.24 9.00
CA SER A 13 -30.81 -40.08 7.55
C SER A 13 -32.24 -40.02 7.04
N ASP A 14 -33.25 -40.44 7.80
CA ASP A 14 -34.58 -40.66 7.24
C ASP A 14 -35.72 -39.90 7.96
N VAL A 15 -35.39 -38.90 8.77
CA VAL A 15 -36.36 -37.81 9.00
C VAL A 15 -36.12 -36.73 7.97
N GLU A 16 -36.56 -37.03 6.74
CA GLU A 16 -37.16 -36.02 5.86
C GLU A 16 -38.43 -35.44 6.52
N THR A 17 -38.39 -35.12 7.83
CA THR A 17 -39.37 -34.25 8.47
C THR A 17 -39.37 -33.01 7.63
N GLU A 18 -40.46 -32.85 6.88
CA GLU A 18 -40.78 -31.71 6.03
C GLU A 18 -40.18 -30.45 6.64
N ARG A 19 -38.95 -30.12 6.20
CA ARG A 19 -38.21 -29.05 6.85
C ARG A 19 -39.04 -27.82 6.59
N SER A 20 -39.46 -27.14 7.65
CA SER A 20 -40.35 -26.00 7.47
C SER A 20 -39.74 -25.07 6.42
N PRO A 21 -40.54 -24.50 5.50
CA PRO A 21 -40.02 -23.60 4.47
C PRO A 21 -39.13 -22.50 5.07
N ASP A 22 -39.39 -22.11 6.31
CA ASP A 22 -38.59 -21.16 7.08
C ASP A 22 -37.20 -21.70 7.44
N LEU A 23 -37.07 -22.96 7.85
CA LEU A 23 -35.76 -23.60 8.10
C LEU A 23 -34.94 -23.74 6.82
N VAL A 24 -35.58 -24.07 5.69
CA VAL A 24 -34.89 -24.14 4.39
C VAL A 24 -34.39 -22.77 3.97
N LYS A 25 -35.24 -21.73 4.03
CA LYS A 25 -34.86 -20.34 3.76
C LYS A 25 -33.75 -19.86 4.69
N LEU A 26 -33.83 -20.19 5.98
CA LEU A 26 -32.81 -19.84 6.97
C LEU A 26 -31.45 -20.45 6.59
N ARG A 27 -31.42 -21.74 6.25
CA ARG A 27 -30.19 -22.43 5.79
C ARG A 27 -29.63 -21.80 4.52
N GLU A 28 -30.47 -21.51 3.52
CA GLU A 28 -30.04 -20.85 2.28
C GLU A 28 -29.44 -19.47 2.56
N ASN A 29 -30.08 -18.70 3.44
CA ASN A 29 -29.57 -17.40 3.88
C ASN A 29 -28.22 -17.53 4.59
N HIS A 30 -28.06 -18.49 5.51
CA HIS A 30 -26.78 -18.74 6.19
C HIS A 30 -25.68 -19.20 5.22
N SER A 31 -26.00 -20.11 4.29
CA SER A 31 -25.04 -20.60 3.30
C SER A 31 -24.58 -19.48 2.37
N LYS A 32 -25.53 -18.67 1.86
CA LYS A 32 -25.23 -17.52 0.99
C LYS A 32 -24.44 -16.46 1.74
N ARG A 33 -24.85 -16.15 2.98
CA ARG A 33 -24.15 -15.18 3.83
C ARG A 33 -22.74 -15.66 4.15
N GLY A 34 -22.55 -16.90 4.57
CA GLY A 34 -21.23 -17.46 4.88
C GLY A 34 -20.30 -17.52 3.66
N TYR A 35 -20.83 -17.85 2.47
CA TYR A 35 -20.05 -17.78 1.23
C TYR A 35 -19.59 -16.35 0.90
N LEU A 36 -20.50 -15.38 1.00
CA LEU A 36 -20.17 -13.97 0.78
C LEU A 36 -19.16 -13.48 1.82
N ASP A 37 -19.37 -13.83 3.10
CA ASP A 37 -18.50 -13.47 4.21
C ASP A 37 -17.08 -14.03 4.00
N GLY A 38 -16.95 -15.30 3.62
CA GLY A 38 -15.65 -15.92 3.31
C GLY A 38 -14.92 -15.27 2.12
N ILE A 39 -15.63 -14.81 1.09
CA ILE A 39 -15.03 -14.07 -0.03
C ILE A 39 -14.57 -12.67 0.42
N VAL A 40 -15.38 -12.00 1.23
CA VAL A 40 -15.07 -10.65 1.72
C VAL A 40 -13.90 -10.69 2.69
N SER A 41 -13.92 -11.57 3.69
CA SER A 41 -12.85 -11.71 4.68
C SER A 41 -11.51 -12.02 4.01
N SER A 42 -11.48 -12.95 3.05
CA SER A 42 -10.25 -13.32 2.33
C SER A 42 -9.65 -12.14 1.55
N LYS A 43 -10.49 -11.23 1.02
CA LYS A 43 -10.01 -10.03 0.29
C LYS A 43 -9.46 -8.98 1.25
N GLU A 44 -10.13 -8.76 2.37
CA GLU A 44 -9.72 -7.78 3.38
C GLU A 44 -8.44 -8.20 4.10
N GLU A 45 -8.32 -9.48 4.47
CA GLU A 45 -7.11 -10.03 5.10
C GLU A 45 -5.88 -9.86 4.21
N LYS A 46 -5.98 -10.19 2.91
CA LYS A 46 -4.89 -10.05 1.96
C LYS A 46 -4.55 -8.61 1.60
N LEU A 47 -5.54 -7.71 1.64
CA LEU A 47 -5.29 -6.29 1.44
C LEU A 47 -4.42 -5.70 2.55
N GLN A 48 -4.70 -6.04 3.81
CA GLN A 48 -3.92 -5.52 4.94
C GLN A 48 -2.51 -6.10 4.99
N GLU A 49 -2.35 -7.40 4.67
CA GLU A 49 -1.04 -8.05 4.54
C GLU A 49 -0.19 -7.32 3.49
N GLY A 50 -0.73 -7.14 2.28
CA GLY A 50 -0.02 -6.41 1.21
C GLY A 50 0.28 -4.95 1.54
N PHE A 51 -0.60 -4.26 2.28
CA PHE A 51 -0.30 -2.91 2.77
C PHE A 51 0.85 -2.91 3.77
N ASN A 52 0.83 -3.82 4.74
CA ASN A 52 1.87 -3.92 5.77
C ASN A 52 3.24 -4.24 5.15
N ASP A 53 3.28 -5.11 4.14
CA ASP A 53 4.52 -5.47 3.43
C ASP A 53 5.08 -4.30 2.61
N GLY A 54 4.20 -3.56 1.91
CA GLY A 54 4.61 -2.42 1.09
C GLY A 54 4.89 -1.13 1.87
N PHE A 55 4.34 -0.98 3.07
CA PHE A 55 4.41 0.27 3.84
C PHE A 55 5.84 0.70 4.19
N PRO A 56 6.75 -0.17 4.70
CA PRO A 56 8.13 0.22 5.01
C PRO A 56 8.89 0.79 3.80
N THR A 57 8.74 0.15 2.64
CA THR A 57 9.38 0.60 1.38
C THR A 57 8.80 1.94 0.93
N GLY A 58 7.47 2.06 0.92
CA GLY A 58 6.79 3.32 0.60
C GLY A 58 7.16 4.46 1.55
N ALA A 59 7.26 4.18 2.85
CA ALA A 59 7.65 5.16 3.86
C ALA A 59 9.09 5.63 3.68
N LYS A 60 10.02 4.73 3.34
CA LYS A 60 11.41 5.09 3.03
C LYS A 60 11.51 6.02 1.83
N LEU A 61 10.80 5.70 0.74
CA LEU A 61 10.74 6.54 -0.47
C LEU A 61 10.10 7.89 -0.15
N GLY A 62 8.98 7.89 0.58
CA GLY A 62 8.29 9.11 1.01
C GLY A 62 9.16 10.02 1.87
N LYS A 63 9.96 9.45 2.79
CA LYS A 63 10.94 10.21 3.59
C LYS A 63 12.00 10.87 2.70
N GLN A 64 12.56 10.15 1.73
CA GLN A 64 13.56 10.70 0.81
C GLN A 64 12.98 11.85 -0.03
N VAL A 65 11.77 11.67 -0.58
CA VAL A 65 11.05 12.72 -1.29
C VAL A 65 10.82 13.93 -0.39
N GLY A 66 10.40 13.71 0.86
CA GLY A 66 10.17 14.77 1.84
C GLY A 66 11.44 15.59 2.16
N ILE A 67 12.59 14.93 2.30
CA ILE A 67 13.88 15.60 2.53
C ILE A 67 14.25 16.48 1.33
N ILE A 68 14.20 15.93 0.12
CA ILE A 68 14.51 16.66 -1.12
C ILE A 68 13.59 17.88 -1.26
N MET A 69 12.28 17.68 -1.11
CA MET A 69 11.30 18.75 -1.22
C MET A 69 11.47 19.80 -0.12
N GLY A 70 11.78 19.38 1.11
CA GLY A 70 12.02 20.29 2.23
C GLY A 70 13.23 21.19 2.01
N ILE A 71 14.32 20.65 1.46
CA ILE A 71 15.53 21.40 1.13
C ILE A 71 15.27 22.37 -0.02
N LEU A 72 14.68 21.89 -1.13
CA LEU A 72 14.35 22.76 -2.27
C LEU A 72 13.39 23.88 -1.86
N LEU A 73 12.41 23.59 -1.00
CA LEU A 73 11.51 24.60 -0.44
C LEU A 73 12.29 25.63 0.41
N GLY A 74 13.13 25.17 1.34
CA GLY A 74 13.93 26.06 2.19
C GLY A 74 14.87 26.97 1.39
N LEU A 75 15.53 26.42 0.37
CA LEU A 75 16.37 27.18 -0.56
C LEU A 75 15.54 28.19 -1.34
N ARG A 76 14.39 27.79 -1.88
CA ARG A 76 13.49 28.68 -2.62
C ARG A 76 12.94 29.80 -1.74
N THR A 77 12.62 29.53 -0.47
CA THR A 77 12.14 30.57 0.44
C THR A 77 13.22 31.63 0.71
N ARG A 78 14.50 31.24 0.69
CA ARG A 78 15.61 32.16 0.97
C ARG A 78 16.15 32.87 -0.28
N PHE A 79 16.23 32.17 -1.40
CA PHE A 79 16.91 32.61 -2.62
C PHE A 79 16.01 32.65 -3.86
N GLY A 80 14.74 32.29 -3.74
CA GLY A 80 13.83 32.13 -4.88
C GLY A 80 13.45 33.43 -5.60
N ASP A 81 13.61 34.58 -4.94
CA ASP A 81 13.42 35.89 -5.57
C ASP A 81 14.60 36.28 -6.47
N GLU A 82 15.79 35.72 -6.20
CA GLU A 82 17.03 35.98 -6.96
C GLU A 82 17.30 34.91 -8.02
N ASP A 83 16.90 33.66 -7.75
CA ASP A 83 17.14 32.50 -8.62
C ASP A 83 15.82 31.93 -9.17
N GLU A 84 15.47 32.37 -10.38
CA GLU A 84 14.29 31.88 -11.10
C GLU A 84 14.43 30.39 -11.48
N ASP A 85 15.65 29.91 -11.73
CA ASP A 85 15.92 28.52 -12.09
C ASP A 85 15.63 27.59 -10.92
N LEU A 86 15.96 28.00 -9.69
CA LEU A 86 15.58 27.29 -8.47
C LEU A 86 14.06 27.23 -8.29
N SER A 87 13.35 28.32 -8.57
CA SER A 87 11.88 28.36 -8.50
C SER A 87 11.25 27.41 -9.53
N LYS A 88 11.79 27.35 -10.76
CA LYS A 88 11.38 26.40 -11.80
C LYS A 88 11.70 24.95 -11.39
N ALA A 89 12.91 24.69 -10.92
CA ALA A 89 13.34 23.37 -10.44
C ALA A 89 12.44 22.85 -9.32
N TYR A 90 12.02 23.71 -8.39
CA TYR A 90 11.07 23.33 -7.34
C TYR A 90 9.69 22.95 -7.90
N ILE A 91 9.17 23.70 -8.85
CA ILE A 91 7.88 23.40 -9.50
C ILE A 91 7.96 22.07 -10.25
N ASP A 92 9.08 21.81 -10.92
CA ASP A 92 9.30 20.56 -11.66
C ASP A 92 9.50 19.38 -10.72
N ALA A 93 10.25 19.54 -9.62
CA ALA A 93 10.37 18.55 -8.55
C ALA A 93 8.99 18.21 -7.97
N GLN A 94 8.13 19.21 -7.74
CA GLN A 94 6.78 18.99 -7.23
C GLN A 94 5.89 18.20 -8.22
N LYS A 95 6.12 18.32 -9.54
CA LYS A 95 5.40 17.56 -10.56
C LYS A 95 5.94 16.14 -10.70
N GLU A 96 7.26 15.96 -10.67
CA GLU A 96 7.93 14.67 -10.86
C GLU A 96 7.88 13.79 -9.61
N LEU A 97 8.04 14.37 -8.41
CA LEU A 97 8.07 13.64 -7.13
C LEU A 97 6.68 13.41 -6.51
N ARG A 98 5.61 13.52 -7.30
CA ARG A 98 4.27 13.17 -6.81
C ARG A 98 4.18 11.68 -6.49
N ILE A 99 3.40 11.34 -5.47
CA ILE A 99 3.23 9.96 -5.00
C ILE A 99 2.83 8.98 -6.12
N ASN A 100 1.96 9.40 -7.04
CA ASN A 100 1.52 8.58 -8.17
C ASN A 100 2.60 8.36 -9.24
N LYS A 101 3.65 9.17 -9.27
CA LYS A 101 4.81 9.02 -10.16
C LYS A 101 5.91 8.20 -9.50
N VAL A 102 6.22 8.52 -8.23
CA VAL A 102 7.22 7.81 -7.42
C VAL A 102 6.79 6.37 -7.13
N LEU A 103 5.53 6.15 -6.78
CA LEU A 103 4.98 4.80 -6.52
C LEU A 103 4.29 4.22 -7.77
N SER A 104 4.81 4.50 -8.95
CA SER A 104 4.25 3.96 -10.19
C SER A 104 4.67 2.50 -10.39
N LYS A 105 3.74 1.67 -10.87
CA LYS A 105 3.93 0.22 -11.03
C LYS A 105 5.10 -0.18 -11.93
N SER A 106 5.54 0.71 -12.83
CA SER A 106 6.65 0.46 -13.76
C SER A 106 8.04 0.46 -13.10
N ILE A 107 8.15 0.99 -11.89
CA ILE A 107 9.43 1.11 -11.17
C ILE A 107 9.69 -0.12 -10.29
N PHE A 108 8.64 -0.84 -9.93
CA PHE A 108 8.71 -2.03 -9.09
C PHE A 108 8.68 -3.30 -9.92
N ASP A 109 9.27 -4.34 -9.38
CA ASP A 109 9.20 -5.67 -9.99
C ASP A 109 7.82 -6.33 -9.73
N PRO A 110 7.54 -7.54 -10.28
CA PRO A 110 6.28 -8.23 -10.05
C PRO A 110 5.97 -8.56 -8.59
N ASN A 111 6.98 -8.54 -7.71
CA ASN A 111 6.81 -8.76 -6.28
C ASN A 111 6.61 -7.44 -5.51
N PHE A 112 6.51 -6.31 -6.21
CA PHE A 112 6.43 -4.95 -5.66
C PHE A 112 7.70 -4.52 -4.89
N ASP A 113 8.82 -5.18 -5.16
CA ASP A 113 10.11 -4.83 -4.59
C ASP A 113 10.86 -3.82 -5.46
N LEU A 114 11.68 -3.01 -4.81
CA LEU A 114 12.58 -2.06 -5.45
C LEU A 114 13.99 -2.66 -5.51
N GLN A 115 14.38 -3.17 -6.67
CA GLN A 115 15.68 -3.84 -6.83
C GLN A 115 16.87 -2.85 -6.84
N GLU A 116 16.65 -1.66 -7.42
CA GLU A 116 17.68 -0.63 -7.58
C GLU A 116 17.28 0.70 -6.90
N LYS A 117 18.18 1.68 -6.90
CA LYS A 117 17.84 3.04 -6.44
C LYS A 117 16.78 3.64 -7.34
N HIS A 118 15.77 4.27 -6.74
CA HIS A 118 14.71 4.92 -7.49
C HIS A 118 15.29 6.03 -8.40
N PRO A 119 15.02 6.01 -9.72
CA PRO A 119 15.67 6.91 -10.68
C PRO A 119 15.33 8.38 -10.44
N LEU A 120 14.05 8.71 -10.22
CA LEU A 120 13.64 10.10 -9.93
C LEU A 120 14.25 10.63 -8.62
N ILE A 121 14.24 9.83 -7.55
CA ILE A 121 14.82 10.23 -6.27
C ILE A 121 16.32 10.47 -6.43
N THR A 122 17.04 9.60 -7.15
CA THR A 122 18.48 9.78 -7.39
C THR A 122 18.74 11.07 -8.17
N LYS A 123 18.05 11.27 -9.31
CA LYS A 123 18.12 12.50 -10.11
C LYS A 123 17.92 13.75 -9.27
N TRP A 124 16.86 13.79 -8.46
CA TRP A 124 16.54 14.97 -7.65
C TRP A 124 17.42 15.11 -6.41
N THR A 125 18.01 14.04 -5.91
CA THR A 125 19.03 14.09 -4.86
C THR A 125 20.29 14.77 -5.41
N ASP A 126 20.72 14.39 -6.62
CA ASP A 126 21.88 15.00 -7.27
C ASP A 126 21.64 16.49 -7.55
N ILE A 127 20.47 16.84 -8.09
CA ILE A 127 20.07 18.25 -8.32
C ILE A 127 19.98 19.02 -7.00
N ALA A 128 19.40 18.44 -5.96
CA ALA A 128 19.32 19.13 -4.66
C ALA A 128 20.71 19.33 -4.05
N ASN A 129 21.63 18.38 -4.22
CA ASN A 129 23.01 18.51 -3.76
C ASN A 129 23.78 19.62 -4.50
N THR A 130 23.60 19.77 -5.82
CA THR A 130 24.24 20.89 -6.56
C THR A 130 23.76 22.25 -6.08
N TYR A 131 22.46 22.39 -5.76
CA TYR A 131 21.95 23.61 -5.14
C TYR A 131 22.45 23.80 -3.69
N CYS A 132 22.57 22.73 -2.91
CA CYS A 132 23.15 22.80 -1.56
C CYS A 132 24.60 23.30 -1.61
N GLU A 133 25.41 22.78 -2.53
CA GLU A 133 26.79 23.25 -2.74
C GLU A 133 26.83 24.72 -3.17
N LYS A 134 25.99 25.12 -4.14
CA LYS A 134 25.87 26.51 -4.61
C LYS A 134 25.59 27.50 -3.48
N TYR A 135 24.71 27.13 -2.54
CA TYR A 135 24.29 27.99 -1.43
C TYR A 135 25.02 27.69 -0.11
N HIS A 136 26.04 26.83 -0.11
CA HIS A 136 26.79 26.40 1.07
C HIS A 136 25.91 25.86 2.20
N VAL A 137 24.88 25.09 1.84
CA VAL A 137 23.96 24.40 2.76
C VAL A 137 24.41 22.94 2.90
N PRO A 138 24.24 22.29 4.06
CA PRO A 138 24.57 20.87 4.23
C PRO A 138 23.87 19.99 3.19
N SER A 139 24.63 19.09 2.55
CA SER A 139 24.14 18.17 1.52
C SER A 139 23.25 17.07 2.10
N ILE A 140 22.42 16.47 1.23
CA ILE A 140 21.61 15.30 1.55
C ILE A 140 22.53 14.08 1.63
N GLN A 141 22.49 13.34 2.75
CA GLN A 141 23.13 12.02 2.88
C GLN A 141 22.28 10.91 2.27
#